data_AF-A0A1U7VFK6-F1
#
_entry.id   AF-A0A1U7VFK6-F1
#
_cell.length_a   1.000
_cell.length_b   1.000
_cell.length_c   1.000
_cell.angle_alpha   90.00
_cell.angle_beta   90.00
_cell.angle_gamma   90.00
#
_symmetry.space_group_name_H-M   'P 1'
#
loop_
_entity.id
_entity.type
_entity.pdbx_description
1 polymer ?
#
loop_
_entity_poly.entity_id
_entity_poly.type
_entity_poly.pdbx_seq_one_letter_code
_entity_poly.pdbx_strand_id
1 'polypeptide(L)'
;MASKPLPTRSTFIDKSVVPGDVILDLSKLTDQTIKLGGGLHQDHDAITVVKAGILRFSKPNKYWIESSHKRYIPTVGDTVLGIVVDTRADVSIFI
;
A
#
# COMPACT_ATOMS: atom_id res chain seq x y z
N MET A 1 -36.32 -7.89 -7.27
CA MET A 1 -35.25 -7.07 -6.66
C MET A 1 -34.18 -8.04 -6.16
N ALA A 2 -33.22 -8.41 -7.00
CA ALA A 2 -32.16 -9.34 -6.62
C ALA A 2 -31.15 -8.60 -5.75
N SER A 3 -31.06 -8.96 -4.47
CA SER A 3 -30.01 -8.50 -3.57
C SER A 3 -28.67 -8.98 -4.13
N LYS A 4 -27.87 -8.02 -4.60
CA LYS A 4 -26.49 -8.25 -4.99
C LYS A 4 -25.80 -8.95 -3.82
N PRO A 5 -25.26 -10.17 -3.98
CA PRO A 5 -24.60 -10.85 -2.87
C PRO A 5 -23.44 -9.97 -2.42
N LEU A 6 -23.45 -9.61 -1.13
CA LEU A 6 -22.35 -8.91 -0.48
C LEU A 6 -21.08 -9.73 -0.73
N PRO A 7 -19.97 -9.12 -1.20
CA PRO A 7 -18.74 -9.86 -1.40
C PRO A 7 -18.34 -10.47 -0.05
N THR A 8 -18.41 -11.80 0.01
CA THR A 8 -17.82 -12.59 1.08
C THR A 8 -16.36 -12.16 1.18
N ARG A 9 -15.95 -11.73 2.38
CA ARG A 9 -14.61 -11.22 2.73
C ARG A 9 -13.56 -12.32 2.56
N SER A 10 -13.33 -12.76 1.32
CA SER A 10 -12.22 -13.60 0.94
C SER A 10 -11.02 -12.67 0.88
N THR A 11 -10.15 -12.80 1.87
CA THR A 11 -8.90 -12.08 2.04
C THR A 11 -8.29 -11.81 0.66
N PHE A 12 -8.21 -10.54 0.25
CA PHE A 12 -7.82 -10.12 -1.11
C PHE A 12 -6.36 -10.45 -1.46
N ILE A 13 -5.70 -11.31 -0.69
CA ILE A 13 -4.31 -11.72 -0.86
C ILE A 13 -4.14 -12.30 -2.25
N ASP A 14 -3.16 -11.77 -2.98
CA ASP A 14 -2.82 -12.12 -4.36
C ASP A 14 -3.94 -11.83 -5.38
N LYS A 15 -4.94 -11.00 -5.01
CA LYS A 15 -5.98 -10.52 -5.91
C LYS A 15 -5.74 -9.07 -6.32
N SER A 16 -6.25 -8.72 -7.50
CA SER A 16 -6.32 -7.33 -7.94
C SER A 16 -7.39 -6.59 -7.15
N VAL A 17 -7.02 -5.42 -6.63
CA VAL A 17 -7.87 -4.52 -5.85
C VAL A 17 -7.88 -3.13 -6.48
N VAL A 18 -8.98 -2.41 -6.26
CA VAL A 18 -9.16 -1.04 -6.77
C VAL A 18 -9.30 -0.02 -5.63
N PRO A 19 -8.99 1.26 -5.87
CA PRO A 19 -9.19 2.30 -4.88
C PRO A 19 -10.62 2.34 -4.36
N GLY A 20 -10.78 2.40 -3.03
CA GLY A 20 -12.07 2.37 -2.34
C GLY A 20 -12.48 0.98 -1.83
N ASP A 21 -11.79 -0.09 -2.22
CA ASP A 21 -12.02 -1.41 -1.62
C ASP A 21 -11.54 -1.44 -0.16
N VAL A 22 -12.37 -2.01 0.72
CA VAL A 22 -12.01 -2.25 2.13
C VAL A 22 -11.42 -3.65 2.25
N ILE A 23 -10.12 -3.73 2.52
CA ILE A 23 -9.38 -5.00 2.58
C ILE A 23 -9.48 -5.63 3.96
N LEU A 24 -9.30 -4.82 5.00
CA LEU A 24 -9.20 -5.28 6.38
C LEU A 24 -10.02 -4.38 7.31
N ASP A 25 -10.53 -4.99 8.37
CA ASP A 25 -11.38 -4.37 9.38
C ASP A 25 -10.70 -4.64 10.73
N LEU A 26 -10.09 -3.62 11.32
CA LEU A 26 -9.26 -3.70 12.52
C LEU A 26 -10.09 -4.12 13.75
N SER A 27 -11.38 -3.83 13.79
CA SER A 27 -12.27 -4.30 14.87
C SER A 27 -12.46 -5.81 14.89
N LYS A 28 -12.03 -6.54 13.84
CA LYS A 28 -11.96 -8.01 13.84
C LYS A 28 -10.59 -8.56 14.22
N LEU A 29 -9.57 -7.70 14.30
CA LEU A 29 -8.19 -7.99 14.64
C LEU A 29 -7.80 -7.25 15.92
N THR A 30 -8.62 -7.40 16.96
CA THR A 30 -8.22 -7.05 18.32
C THR A 30 -6.94 -7.83 18.65
N ASP A 31 -5.86 -7.11 18.95
CA ASP A 31 -4.56 -7.59 19.46
C ASP A 31 -3.44 -7.93 18.46
N GLN A 32 -3.55 -7.53 17.18
CA GLN A 32 -2.44 -7.72 16.22
C GLN A 32 -1.92 -6.40 15.65
N THR A 33 -0.63 -6.10 15.88
CA THR A 33 0.03 -4.95 15.24
C THR A 33 0.28 -5.25 13.76
N ILE A 34 -0.39 -4.50 12.89
CA ILE A 34 -0.28 -4.63 11.44
C ILE A 34 0.70 -3.59 10.90
N LYS A 35 1.60 -4.01 10.01
CA LYS A 35 2.48 -3.10 9.28
C LYS A 35 1.88 -2.81 7.92
N LEU A 36 1.42 -1.57 7.73
CA LEU A 36 0.89 -1.09 6.46
C LEU A 36 2.03 -0.55 5.59
N GLY A 37 2.15 -1.10 4.39
CA GLY A 37 3.04 -0.61 3.34
C GLY A 37 2.31 0.28 2.34
N GLY A 38 3.00 0.61 1.25
CA GLY A 38 2.49 1.52 0.23
C GLY A 38 1.17 1.06 -0.41
N GLY A 39 0.31 2.03 -0.73
CA GLY A 39 -0.96 1.82 -1.43
C GLY A 39 -2.16 1.52 -0.54
N LEU A 40 -1.95 1.35 0.77
CA LEU A 40 -3.00 1.18 1.77
C LEU A 40 -3.15 2.46 2.60
N HIS A 41 -4.39 2.73 3.03
CA HIS A 41 -4.71 3.82 3.94
C HIS A 41 -5.52 3.29 5.11
N GLN A 42 -5.09 3.65 6.31
CA GLN A 42 -5.81 3.32 7.52
C GLN A 42 -6.78 4.46 7.82
N ASP A 43 -8.07 4.16 7.76
CA ASP A 43 -9.14 5.04 8.19
C ASP A 43 -9.74 4.48 9.48
N HIS A 44 -9.19 4.92 10.60
CA HIS A 44 -9.50 4.46 11.96
C HIS A 44 -9.49 2.93 12.10
N ASP A 45 -10.64 2.33 11.85
CA ASP A 45 -10.96 0.93 12.05
C ASP A 45 -11.01 0.13 10.73
N ALA A 46 -10.93 0.80 9.58
CA ALA A 46 -10.92 0.16 8.27
C ALA A 46 -9.61 0.44 7.51
N ILE A 47 -9.08 -0.58 6.85
CA ILE A 47 -7.96 -0.45 5.92
C ILE A 47 -8.52 -0.43 4.50
N THR A 48 -8.34 0.70 3.84
CA THR A 48 -8.82 0.98 2.49
C THR A 48 -7.68 0.97 1.48
N VAL A 49 -8.02 0.62 0.24
CA VAL A 49 -7.12 0.70 -0.91
C VAL A 49 -7.12 2.12 -1.46
N VAL A 50 -5.93 2.69 -1.65
CA VAL A 50 -5.77 4.00 -2.32
C VAL A 50 -5.15 3.85 -3.71
N LYS A 51 -4.40 2.77 -3.95
CA LYS A 51 -3.78 2.48 -5.25
C LYS A 51 -4.32 1.18 -5.83
N ALA A 52 -4.65 1.18 -7.11
CA ALA A 52 -4.96 -0.05 -7.83
C ALA A 52 -3.71 -0.94 -7.92
N GLY A 53 -3.87 -2.24 -7.73
CA GLY A 53 -2.76 -3.18 -7.80
C GLY A 53 -3.11 -4.55 -7.23
N ILE A 54 -2.08 -5.32 -6.90
CA ILE A 54 -2.23 -6.65 -6.27
C ILE A 54 -1.93 -6.51 -4.79
N LEU A 55 -2.82 -6.97 -3.93
CA LEU A 55 -2.56 -6.98 -2.50
C LEU A 55 -1.58 -8.11 -2.16
N ARG A 56 -0.44 -7.75 -1.58
CA ARG A 56 0.57 -8.67 -1.09
C ARG A 56 0.60 -8.71 0.42
N PHE A 57 0.97 -9.87 0.93
CA PHE A 57 1.08 -10.15 2.35
C PHE A 57 2.41 -10.82 2.68
N SER A 58 3.04 -10.41 3.77
CA SER A 58 4.18 -11.08 4.37
C SER A 58 3.95 -11.29 5.86
N LYS A 59 4.27 -12.50 6.33
CA LYS A 59 4.20 -12.86 7.74
C LYS A 59 5.23 -12.03 8.54
N PRO A 60 4.93 -11.57 9.77
CA PRO A 60 3.74 -11.89 10.55
C PRO A 60 2.48 -11.11 10.12
N ASN A 61 2.53 -9.81 9.85
CA ASN A 61 1.35 -8.98 9.49
C ASN A 61 1.69 -7.76 8.61
N LYS A 62 2.51 -7.92 7.57
CA LYS A 62 2.85 -6.83 6.65
C LYS A 62 2.00 -6.92 5.39
N TYR A 63 1.27 -5.85 5.08
CA TYR A 63 0.45 -5.75 3.87
C TYR A 63 0.91 -4.59 3.00
N TRP A 64 0.95 -4.76 1.69
CA TRP A 64 1.23 -3.68 0.74
C TRP A 64 0.57 -3.96 -0.59
N ILE A 65 0.38 -2.91 -1.38
CA ILE A 65 -0.10 -3.05 -2.75
C ILE A 65 1.08 -3.01 -3.70
N GLU A 66 1.21 -4.06 -4.48
CA GLU A 66 2.09 -4.11 -5.63
C GLU A 66 1.38 -3.41 -6.80
N SER A 67 1.75 -2.16 -7.05
CA SER A 67 1.25 -1.35 -8.17
C SER A 67 2.34 -1.17 -9.23
N SER A 68 1.98 -1.29 -10.51
CA SER A 68 2.90 -0.99 -11.61
C SER A 68 2.88 0.51 -11.92
N HIS A 69 3.80 1.27 -11.31
CA HIS A 69 3.94 2.72 -11.56
C HIS A 69 5.30 3.06 -12.20
N LYS A 70 5.32 3.98 -13.16
CA LYS A 70 6.55 4.40 -13.86
C LYS A 70 7.41 5.40 -13.07
N ARG A 71 6.80 6.18 -12.17
CA ARG A 71 7.50 7.20 -11.39
C ARG A 71 8.08 6.57 -10.12
N TYR A 72 9.37 6.77 -9.89
CA TYR A 72 10.01 6.36 -8.64
C TYR A 72 9.46 7.14 -7.44
N ILE A 73 9.26 6.44 -6.31
CA ILE A 73 8.87 7.03 -5.04
C ILE A 73 10.03 6.77 -4.07
N PRO A 74 10.76 7.81 -3.63
CA PRO A 74 11.90 7.66 -2.74
C PRO A 74 11.54 6.90 -1.47
N THR A 75 12.24 5.79 -1.21
CA THR A 75 12.05 4.96 -0.03
C THR A 75 13.38 4.77 0.70
N VAL A 76 13.34 4.80 2.03
CA VAL A 76 14.53 4.64 2.86
C VAL A 76 15.18 3.27 2.61
N GLY A 77 16.47 3.26 2.32
CA GLY A 77 17.24 2.05 2.08
C GLY A 77 17.33 1.61 0.61
N ASP A 78 16.67 2.32 -0.30
CA ASP A 78 16.82 2.06 -1.74
C ASP A 78 18.19 2.55 -2.25
N THR A 79 18.86 1.72 -3.05
CA THR A 79 20.02 2.13 -3.84
C THR A 79 19.53 2.73 -5.15
N VAL A 80 19.78 4.03 -5.35
CA VAL A 80 19.33 4.78 -6.54
C VAL A 80 20.50 5.26 -7.39
N LEU A 81 20.25 5.45 -8.69
CA LEU A 81 21.15 6.13 -9.61
C LEU A 81 20.56 7.51 -9.91
N GLY A 82 21.18 8.56 -9.37
CA GLY A 82 20.76 9.94 -9.58
C GLY A 82 21.73 10.72 -10.45
N ILE A 83 21.23 11.71 -11.18
CA ILE A 83 22.06 12.69 -11.90
C ILE A 83 22.05 14.00 -11.10
N VAL A 84 23.23 14.58 -10.83
CA VAL A 84 23.34 15.89 -10.17
C VAL A 84 22.76 16.96 -11.10
N VAL A 85 21.76 17.70 -10.62
CA VAL A 85 21.11 18.77 -11.40
C VAL A 85 21.46 20.16 -10.85
N ASP A 86 21.69 20.26 -9.54
CA ASP A 86 22.06 21.53 -8.89
C ASP A 86 22.99 21.25 -7.72
N THR A 87 23.92 22.16 -7.45
CA THR A 87 24.83 22.09 -6.30
C THR A 87 24.83 23.42 -5.59
N ARG A 88 24.45 23.38 -4.31
CA ARG A 88 24.55 24.50 -3.37
C ARG A 88 25.74 24.28 -2.46
N ALA A 89 26.06 25.26 -1.61
CA ALA A 89 27.24 25.25 -0.75
C ALA A 89 27.41 23.93 0.05
N ASP A 90 26.31 23.38 0.58
CA ASP A 90 26.33 22.19 1.44
C ASP A 90 25.57 20.98 0.87
N VAL A 91 24.77 21.17 -0.19
CA VAL A 91 23.81 20.16 -0.66
C VAL A 91 23.75 20.12 -2.18
N SER A 92 23.86 18.93 -2.76
CA SER A 92 23.56 18.67 -4.17
C SER A 92 22.15 18.08 -4.31
N ILE A 93 21.43 18.53 -5.33
CA ILE A 93 20.09 18.06 -5.70
C ILE A 93 20.24 17.07 -6.86
N PHE A 94 19.62 15.90 -6.70
CA PHE A 94 19.62 14.81 -7.68
C PHE A 94 18.19 14.54 -8.15
N ILE A 95 18.04 14.13 -9.41
CA ILE A 95 16.79 13.61 -9.99
C ILE A 95 16.88 12.12 -10.29
#